data_AF-A0A4Q7VPB5-F1
#
_entry.id   AF-A0A4Q7VPB5-F1
#
_cell.length_a   1.000
_cell.length_b   1.000
_cell.length_c   1.000
_cell.angle_alpha   90.00
_cell.angle_beta   90.00
_cell.angle_gamma   90.00
#
_symmetry.space_group_name_H-M   'P 1'
#
loop_
_entity.id
_entity.type
_entity.pdbx_description
1 polymer ?
#
loop_
_entity_poly.entity_id
_entity_poly.type
_entity_poly.pdbx_seq_one_letter_code
_entity_poly.pdbx_strand_id
1 'polypeptide(L)'
;MDENLASPPHTKGPLTTKFGRLCEQAAYVDLLVGAALIIFGAAAYYSFMPIGWTLSLNGTNISPGFADSLYFSVVTFTTLGYGDYIPVGCGKFIAVFVVLCGLLLSALLIGKIASERHQAMLLLMFTSDAQRRLDAFTTELQGLRLEIKVAATNHDILGVRKSTKLLTGLLEAIFNYLIFNANQARLLEFGNASALKSLYTELYQVQLTCVSVHKQRFNDVIVSNRTFAISLRLSSMMETLRRIHQSRSSHISYCCLFARMIRKALRYKAGTIFQMQNFPTYAIDKMHQDIAKKISDEAEKIKKWATSHETARTLQQLYDLVPAGKPTTWPKDLHKRLARQLKVSNNLAKRCIDSLINTGKLPKP
;
A
#
# COMPACT_ATOMS: atom_id res chain seq x y z
N MET A 1 -19.77 -1.68 -16.43
CA MET A 1 -19.11 -2.81 -17.13
C MET A 1 -17.86 -3.07 -16.34
N ASP A 2 -18.04 -3.57 -15.11
CA ASP A 2 -17.07 -3.40 -14.01
C ASP A 2 -17.09 -4.63 -13.12
N GLU A 3 -16.61 -5.76 -13.64
CA GLU A 3 -16.58 -7.00 -12.85
C GLU A 3 -15.34 -7.87 -13.12
N ASN A 4 -14.24 -7.30 -13.63
CA ASN A 4 -13.07 -8.09 -14.03
C ASN A 4 -11.69 -7.52 -13.68
N LEU A 5 -11.57 -6.67 -12.66
CA LEU A 5 -10.25 -6.22 -12.21
C LEU A 5 -10.11 -6.36 -10.69
N ALA A 6 -9.18 -7.24 -10.32
CA ALA A 6 -8.74 -7.65 -8.99
C ALA A 6 -9.58 -8.79 -8.37
N SER A 7 -9.03 -10.00 -8.47
CA SER A 7 -9.34 -11.05 -7.50
C SER A 7 -9.17 -10.49 -6.08
N PRO A 8 -10.08 -10.80 -5.15
CA PRO A 8 -9.97 -10.31 -3.78
C PRO A 8 -8.61 -10.73 -3.21
N PRO A 9 -7.91 -9.83 -2.48
CA PRO A 9 -6.58 -10.12 -1.98
C PRO A 9 -6.62 -11.38 -1.12
N HIS A 10 -5.69 -12.31 -1.40
CA HIS A 10 -5.51 -13.48 -0.55
C HIS A 10 -5.18 -13.02 0.87
N THR A 11 -6.16 -13.12 1.77
CA THR A 11 -5.92 -12.89 3.18
C THR A 11 -4.94 -13.95 3.64
N LYS A 12 -3.83 -13.56 4.28
CA LYS A 12 -2.98 -14.50 5.02
C LYS A 12 -3.91 -15.25 5.98
N GLY A 13 -4.19 -16.52 5.68
CA GLY A 13 -4.92 -17.38 6.59
C GLY A 13 -4.11 -17.48 7.88
N PRO A 14 -4.77 -17.49 9.05
CA PRO A 14 -4.06 -17.81 10.28
C PRO A 14 -3.39 -19.18 10.13
N LEU A 15 -2.32 -19.43 10.91
CA LEU A 15 -1.69 -20.75 10.98
C LEU A 15 -2.77 -21.85 11.11
N THR A 16 -2.65 -22.89 10.28
CA THR A 16 -3.68 -23.93 10.13
C THR A 16 -3.92 -24.69 11.44
N THR A 17 -2.91 -24.74 12.33
CA THR A 17 -2.97 -25.42 13.62
C THR A 17 -3.46 -24.51 14.75
N LYS A 18 -4.24 -25.06 15.69
CA LYS A 18 -4.70 -24.34 16.90
C LYS A 18 -3.53 -23.95 17.81
N PHE A 19 -2.53 -24.82 17.92
CA PHE A 19 -1.30 -24.55 18.70
C PHE A 19 -0.47 -23.42 18.07
N GLY A 20 -0.31 -23.42 16.75
CA GLY A 20 0.41 -22.35 16.05
C GLY A 20 -0.21 -20.97 16.28
N ARG A 21 -1.55 -20.88 16.27
CA ARG A 21 -2.28 -19.64 16.60
C ARG A 21 -2.06 -19.17 18.03
N LEU A 22 -2.04 -20.08 19.00
CA LEU A 22 -1.80 -19.75 20.40
C LEU A 22 -0.37 -19.22 20.61
N CYS A 23 0.62 -19.84 19.97
CA CYS A 23 2.01 -19.38 19.99
C CYS A 23 2.20 -18.02 19.30
N GLU A 24 1.50 -17.78 18.19
CA GLU A 24 1.54 -16.50 17.47
C GLU A 24 0.92 -15.35 18.28
N GLN A 25 -0.10 -15.65 19.10
CA GLN A 25 -0.81 -14.67 19.92
C GLN A 25 -0.16 -14.41 21.29
N ALA A 26 0.60 -15.36 21.83
CA ALA A 26 1.24 -15.23 23.14
C ALA A 26 2.24 -14.07 23.15
N ALA A 27 2.10 -13.11 24.06
CA ALA A 27 3.07 -12.03 24.27
C ALA A 27 4.36 -12.55 24.93
N TYR A 28 5.44 -11.77 24.85
CA TYR A 28 6.67 -12.09 25.62
C TYR A 28 6.40 -12.19 27.11
N VAL A 29 5.51 -11.34 27.62
CA VAL A 29 5.07 -11.35 29.01
C VAL A 29 4.36 -12.66 29.34
N ASP A 30 3.52 -13.18 28.45
CA ASP A 30 2.80 -14.44 28.69
C ASP A 30 3.76 -15.62 28.80
N LEU A 31 4.80 -15.66 27.96
CA LEU A 31 5.85 -16.69 28.04
C LEU A 31 6.66 -16.58 29.35
N LEU A 32 7.00 -15.37 29.78
CA LEU A 32 7.72 -15.14 31.04
C LEU A 32 6.88 -15.50 32.26
N VAL A 33 5.60 -15.14 32.27
CA VAL A 33 4.65 -15.51 33.33
C VAL A 33 4.47 -17.03 33.37
N GLY A 34 4.33 -17.69 32.22
CA GLY A 34 4.28 -19.15 32.14
C GLY A 34 5.54 -19.82 32.71
N ALA A 35 6.72 -19.33 32.35
CA ALA A 35 7.98 -19.83 32.90
C ALA A 35 8.07 -19.64 34.42
N ALA A 36 7.71 -18.45 34.92
CA ALA A 36 7.68 -18.17 36.35
C ALA A 36 6.71 -19.10 37.09
N LEU A 37 5.49 -19.29 36.60
CA LEU A 37 4.50 -20.19 37.22
C LEU A 37 5.01 -21.63 37.33
N ILE A 38 5.72 -22.13 36.32
CA ILE A 38 6.29 -23.47 36.33
C ILE A 38 7.45 -23.57 37.33
N ILE A 39 8.35 -22.58 37.34
CA ILE A 39 9.49 -22.54 38.27
C ILE A 39 9.02 -22.42 39.73
N PHE A 40 8.13 -21.48 40.03
CA PHE A 40 7.58 -21.28 41.37
C PHE A 40 6.68 -22.44 41.81
N GLY A 41 5.93 -23.04 40.88
CA GLY A 41 5.12 -24.23 41.14
C GLY A 41 5.97 -25.45 41.48
N ALA A 42 7.07 -25.66 40.75
CA ALA A 42 8.04 -26.71 41.06
C ALA A 42 8.74 -26.45 42.41
N ALA A 43 9.15 -25.21 42.68
CA ALA A 43 9.77 -24.84 43.94
C ALA A 43 8.84 -25.10 45.14
N ALA A 44 7.55 -24.75 45.00
CA ALA A 44 6.54 -25.07 46.00
C ALA A 44 6.40 -26.59 46.18
N TYR A 45 6.32 -27.36 45.09
CA TYR A 45 6.25 -28.83 45.17
C TYR A 45 7.43 -29.41 45.98
N TYR A 46 8.67 -29.05 45.65
CA TYR A 46 9.85 -29.60 46.35
C TYR A 46 9.99 -29.12 47.79
N SER A 47 9.46 -27.94 48.13
CA SER A 47 9.51 -27.39 49.48
C SER A 47 8.45 -27.98 50.42
N PHE A 48 7.29 -28.40 49.90
CA PHE A 48 6.16 -28.90 50.73
C PHE A 48 6.02 -30.42 50.77
N MET A 49 6.66 -31.14 49.84
CA MET A 49 6.56 -32.60 49.78
C MET A 49 7.41 -33.29 50.87
N PRO A 50 7.05 -34.53 51.26
CA PRO A 50 7.82 -35.28 52.26
C PRO A 50 9.15 -35.79 51.71
N ILE A 51 10.12 -36.01 52.61
CA ILE A 51 11.55 -36.30 52.36
C ILE A 51 11.80 -37.39 51.29
N GLY A 52 10.92 -38.37 51.12
CA GLY A 52 11.09 -39.43 50.10
C GLY A 52 10.69 -39.06 48.67
N TRP A 53 10.04 -37.91 48.47
CA TRP A 53 9.40 -37.48 47.21
C TRP A 53 9.93 -36.12 46.72
N THR A 54 10.94 -35.58 47.41
CA THR A 54 11.56 -34.26 47.20
C THR A 54 12.93 -34.39 46.50
N LEU A 55 14.01 -34.00 47.18
CA LEU A 55 15.37 -33.89 46.69
C LEU A 55 16.32 -34.68 47.60
N SER A 56 17.37 -35.21 46.98
CA SER A 56 18.54 -35.77 47.66
C SER A 56 19.74 -34.84 47.48
N LEU A 57 20.51 -34.66 48.55
CA LEU A 57 21.80 -33.99 48.56
C LEU A 57 22.86 -35.01 49.02
N ASN A 58 23.90 -35.24 48.21
CA ASN A 58 24.98 -36.20 48.50
C ASN A 58 24.49 -37.60 48.92
N GLY A 59 23.39 -38.08 48.33
CA GLY A 59 22.81 -39.40 48.63
C GLY A 59 21.93 -39.44 49.89
N THR A 60 21.76 -38.33 50.59
CA THR A 60 20.83 -38.20 51.72
C THR A 60 19.55 -37.50 51.28
N ASN A 61 18.39 -38.03 51.63
CA ASN A 61 17.10 -37.40 51.32
C ASN A 61 16.88 -36.24 52.30
N ILE A 62 16.57 -35.06 51.78
CA ILE A 62 16.42 -33.84 52.58
C ILE A 62 15.03 -33.21 52.38
N SER A 63 14.62 -32.39 53.34
CA SER A 63 13.52 -31.44 53.15
C SER A 63 14.15 -30.08 52.81
N PRO A 64 14.26 -29.75 51.51
CA PRO A 64 14.92 -28.52 51.08
C PRO A 64 14.10 -27.30 51.51
N GLY A 65 14.78 -26.20 51.84
CA GLY A 65 14.11 -24.91 52.01
C GLY A 65 13.51 -24.43 50.69
N PHE A 66 12.65 -23.40 50.75
CA PHE A 66 12.07 -22.81 49.54
C PHE A 66 13.14 -22.25 48.59
N ALA A 67 14.21 -21.66 49.14
CA ALA A 67 15.32 -21.12 48.35
C ALA A 67 16.07 -22.23 47.58
N ASP A 68 16.38 -23.35 48.23
CA ASP A 68 17.05 -24.50 47.61
C ASP A 68 16.16 -25.17 46.55
N SER A 69 14.86 -25.25 46.83
CA SER A 69 13.85 -25.77 45.90
C SER A 69 13.69 -24.87 44.68
N LEU A 70 13.73 -23.54 44.86
CA LEU A 70 13.70 -22.56 43.78
C LEU A 70 14.96 -22.65 42.93
N TYR A 71 16.13 -22.75 43.57
CA TYR A 71 17.41 -22.94 42.88
C TYR A 71 17.39 -24.21 42.02
N PHE A 72 17.00 -25.36 42.59
CA PHE A 72 16.87 -26.62 41.84
C PHE A 72 15.88 -26.48 40.66
N SER A 73 14.74 -25.83 40.89
CA SER A 73 13.71 -25.63 39.86
C SER A 73 14.20 -24.76 38.72
N VAL A 74 14.95 -23.68 39.00
CA VAL A 74 15.58 -22.84 37.96
C VAL A 74 16.62 -23.63 37.18
N VAL A 75 17.57 -24.29 37.85
CA VAL A 75 18.65 -25.07 37.23
C VAL A 75 18.11 -26.19 36.36
N THR A 76 17.03 -26.83 36.79
CA THR A 76 16.34 -27.90 36.05
C THR A 76 15.57 -27.33 34.86
N PHE A 77 14.82 -26.23 35.04
CA PHE A 77 14.07 -25.57 33.97
C PHE A 77 14.98 -25.04 32.86
N THR A 78 16.14 -24.48 33.21
CA THR A 78 17.12 -23.98 32.25
C THR A 78 18.02 -25.07 31.69
N THR A 79 17.80 -26.34 32.06
CA THR A 79 18.60 -27.50 31.61
C THR A 79 20.09 -27.42 31.97
N LEU A 80 20.44 -26.65 32.99
CA LEU A 80 21.83 -26.56 33.48
C LEU A 80 22.23 -27.83 34.20
N GLY A 81 21.36 -28.33 35.10
CA GLY A 81 21.51 -29.63 35.77
C GLY A 81 22.86 -29.84 36.46
N TYR A 82 23.25 -28.99 37.41
CA TYR A 82 24.53 -29.11 38.11
C TYR A 82 24.73 -30.46 38.84
N GLY A 83 23.63 -31.13 39.21
CA GLY A 83 23.66 -32.47 39.82
C GLY A 83 23.95 -32.47 41.32
N ASP A 84 23.95 -31.31 41.96
CA ASP A 84 24.02 -31.12 43.41
C ASP A 84 22.76 -31.63 44.10
N TYR A 85 21.59 -31.26 43.58
CA TYR A 85 20.29 -31.77 44.02
C TYR A 85 19.73 -32.76 43.01
N ILE A 86 19.28 -33.92 43.50
CA ILE A 86 18.74 -35.00 42.67
C ILE A 86 17.31 -35.32 43.10
N PRO A 87 16.30 -35.29 42.20
CA PRO A 87 14.94 -35.59 42.57
C PRO A 87 14.76 -37.09 42.89
N VAL A 88 13.99 -37.39 43.93
CA VAL A 88 13.73 -38.75 44.41
C VAL A 88 12.24 -39.10 44.35
N GLY A 89 11.93 -40.40 44.25
CA GLY A 89 10.56 -40.89 44.17
C GLY A 89 9.77 -40.24 43.02
N CYS A 90 8.56 -39.77 43.33
CA CYS A 90 7.69 -39.10 42.35
C CYS A 90 8.19 -37.72 41.90
N GLY A 91 9.13 -37.09 42.65
CA GLY A 91 9.78 -35.86 42.24
C GLY A 91 10.48 -35.97 40.88
N LYS A 92 10.93 -37.18 40.49
CA LYS A 92 11.51 -37.43 39.17
C LYS A 92 10.55 -37.10 38.02
N PHE A 93 9.26 -37.42 38.15
CA PHE A 93 8.26 -37.10 37.13
C PHE A 93 8.03 -35.60 37.01
N ILE A 94 8.01 -34.89 38.14
CA ILE A 94 7.92 -33.43 38.16
C ILE A 94 9.16 -32.81 37.50
N ALA A 95 10.36 -33.28 37.82
CA ALA A 95 11.58 -32.81 37.18
C ALA A 95 11.54 -33.01 35.66
N VAL A 96 11.11 -34.17 35.17
CA VAL A 96 10.93 -34.43 33.73
C VAL A 96 9.94 -33.43 33.11
N PHE A 97 8.80 -33.19 33.75
CA PHE A 97 7.82 -32.22 33.26
C PHE A 97 8.37 -30.79 33.23
N VAL A 98 9.11 -30.38 34.27
CA VAL A 98 9.75 -29.07 34.36
C VAL A 98 10.79 -28.88 33.26
N VAL A 99 11.65 -29.88 33.01
CA VAL A 99 12.65 -29.84 31.92
C VAL A 99 11.96 -29.74 30.56
N LEU A 100 10.94 -30.56 30.30
CA LEU A 100 10.21 -30.53 29.02
C LEU A 100 9.54 -29.18 28.78
N CYS A 101 8.91 -28.61 29.82
CA CYS A 101 8.31 -27.28 29.72
C CYS A 101 9.37 -26.18 29.55
N GLY A 102 10.50 -26.28 30.24
CA GLY A 102 11.61 -25.33 30.13
C GLY A 102 12.22 -25.30 28.73
N LEU A 103 12.45 -26.48 28.14
CA LEU A 103 12.91 -26.62 26.75
C LEU A 103 11.88 -26.04 25.76
N LEU A 104 10.59 -26.37 25.92
CA LEU A 104 9.53 -25.89 25.03
C LEU A 104 9.39 -24.36 25.10
N LEU A 105 9.33 -23.78 26.30
CA LEU A 105 9.19 -22.33 26.49
C LEU A 105 10.44 -21.57 26.00
N SER A 106 11.64 -22.10 26.24
CA SER A 106 12.88 -21.52 25.73
C SER A 106 12.92 -21.54 24.19
N ALA A 107 12.53 -22.66 23.56
CA ALA A 107 12.44 -22.77 22.11
C ALA A 107 11.41 -21.78 21.52
N LEU A 108 10.25 -21.62 22.16
CA LEU A 108 9.23 -20.64 21.74
C LEU A 108 9.73 -19.21 21.87
N LEU A 109 10.43 -18.86 22.95
CA LEU A 109 11.00 -17.53 23.14
C LEU A 109 12.02 -17.20 22.05
N ILE A 110 12.97 -18.12 21.79
CA ILE A 110 13.99 -17.96 20.75
C ILE A 110 13.32 -17.84 19.36
N GLY A 111 12.37 -18.74 19.06
CA GLY A 111 11.64 -18.72 17.80
C GLY A 111 10.86 -17.42 17.58
N LYS A 112 10.30 -16.85 18.64
CA LYS A 112 9.58 -15.58 18.57
C LYS A 112 10.51 -14.39 18.30
N ILE A 113 11.63 -14.29 19.02
CA ILE A 113 12.64 -13.26 18.79
C ILE A 113 13.16 -13.33 17.35
N ALA A 114 13.46 -14.55 16.88
CA ALA A 114 13.89 -14.77 15.50
C ALA A 114 12.81 -14.34 14.49
N SER A 115 11.55 -14.71 14.72
CA SER A 115 10.42 -14.36 13.85
C SER A 115 10.22 -12.85 13.75
N GLU A 116 10.26 -12.11 14.87
CA GLU A 116 10.16 -10.64 14.86
C GLU A 116 11.30 -9.98 14.08
N ARG A 117 12.53 -10.46 14.27
CA ARG A 117 13.69 -9.99 13.50
C ARG A 117 13.50 -10.25 11.99
N HIS A 118 13.01 -11.43 11.62
CA HIS A 118 12.74 -11.78 10.23
C HIS A 118 11.62 -10.93 9.63
N GLN A 119 10.54 -10.65 10.37
CA GLN A 119 9.46 -9.77 9.93
C GLN A 119 9.95 -8.33 9.71
N ALA A 120 10.76 -7.80 10.63
CA ALA A 120 11.35 -6.46 10.49
C ALA A 120 12.26 -6.36 9.25
N MET A 121 13.11 -7.37 9.03
CA MET A 121 13.97 -7.44 7.85
C MET A 121 13.19 -7.54 6.55
N LEU A 122 12.14 -8.37 6.50
CA LEU A 122 11.27 -8.48 5.34
C LEU A 122 10.57 -7.15 5.03
N LEU A 123 10.05 -6.46 6.05
CA LEU A 123 9.43 -5.15 5.87
C LEU A 123 10.42 -4.14 5.28
N LEU A 124 11.64 -4.08 5.80
CA LEU A 124 12.70 -3.21 5.26
C LEU A 124 13.05 -3.56 3.81
N MET A 125 13.13 -4.85 3.47
CA MET A 125 13.39 -5.29 2.10
C MET A 125 12.26 -4.85 1.15
N PHE A 126 11.00 -5.14 1.50
CA PHE A 126 9.85 -4.76 0.68
C PHE A 126 9.73 -3.23 0.52
N THR A 127 9.96 -2.46 1.57
CA THR A 127 9.90 -1.00 1.51
C THR A 127 11.04 -0.40 0.69
N SER A 128 12.25 -0.95 0.80
CA SER A 128 13.41 -0.55 -0.01
C SER A 128 13.21 -0.86 -1.49
N ASP A 129 12.74 -2.08 -1.81
CA ASP A 129 12.45 -2.48 -3.19
C ASP A 129 11.33 -1.63 -3.80
N ALA A 130 10.28 -1.34 -3.02
CA ALA A 130 9.21 -0.45 -3.46
C ALA A 130 9.71 0.95 -3.74
N GLN A 131 10.49 1.52 -2.81
CA GLN A 131 11.10 2.85 -3.01
C GLN A 131 11.95 2.88 -4.29
N ARG A 132 12.86 1.92 -4.47
CA ARG A 132 13.71 1.83 -5.66
C ARG A 132 12.90 1.79 -6.96
N ARG A 133 11.80 1.02 -6.98
CA ARG A 133 10.91 0.94 -8.15
C ARG A 133 10.15 2.24 -8.40
N LEU A 134 9.64 2.89 -7.36
CA LEU A 134 8.96 4.19 -7.48
C LEU A 134 9.92 5.28 -8.00
N ASP A 135 11.16 5.28 -7.52
CA ASP A 135 12.20 6.22 -7.98
C ASP A 135 12.60 5.95 -9.44
N ALA A 136 12.70 4.68 -9.85
CA ALA A 136 12.94 4.30 -11.24
C ALA A 136 11.80 4.79 -12.16
N PHE A 137 10.54 4.55 -11.79
CA PHE A 137 9.39 5.07 -12.53
C PHE A 137 9.37 6.59 -12.61
N THR A 138 9.73 7.27 -11.52
CA THR A 138 9.81 8.73 -11.48
C THR A 138 10.86 9.24 -12.46
N THR A 139 12.03 8.60 -12.51
CA THR A 139 13.12 8.94 -13.44
C THR A 139 12.71 8.71 -14.90
N GLU A 140 12.07 7.57 -15.20
CA GLU A 140 11.57 7.28 -16.55
C GLU A 140 10.48 8.26 -17.00
N LEU A 141 9.56 8.63 -16.10
CA LEU A 141 8.54 9.66 -16.37
C LEU A 141 9.19 11.01 -16.66
N GLN A 142 10.20 11.41 -15.89
CA GLN A 142 10.95 12.65 -16.11
C GLN A 142 11.62 12.66 -17.47
N GLY A 143 12.28 11.56 -17.85
CA GLY A 143 12.90 11.40 -19.16
C GLY A 143 11.90 11.58 -20.30
N LEU A 144 10.81 10.82 -20.29
CA LEU A 144 9.76 10.92 -21.31
C LEU A 144 9.07 12.29 -21.32
N ARG A 145 8.87 12.91 -20.16
CA ARG A 145 8.31 14.27 -20.06
C ARG A 145 9.21 15.29 -20.75
N LEU A 146 10.51 15.21 -20.53
CA LEU A 146 11.49 16.10 -21.16
C LEU A 146 11.56 15.87 -22.67
N GLU A 147 11.60 14.61 -23.13
CA GLU A 147 11.55 14.28 -24.55
C GLU A 147 10.31 14.85 -25.24
N ILE A 148 9.12 14.65 -24.64
CA ILE A 148 7.86 15.19 -25.18
C ILE A 148 7.93 16.72 -25.24
N LYS A 149 8.44 17.37 -24.19
CA LYS A 149 8.53 18.84 -24.13
C LYS A 149 9.47 19.39 -25.21
N VAL A 150 10.64 18.76 -25.40
CA VAL A 150 11.63 19.17 -26.42
C VAL A 150 11.08 18.92 -27.82
N ALA A 151 10.54 17.73 -28.10
CA ALA A 151 9.96 17.40 -29.41
C ALA A 151 8.79 18.33 -29.76
N ALA A 152 7.94 18.67 -28.79
CA ALA A 152 6.85 19.62 -28.99
C ALA A 152 7.35 21.05 -29.27
N THR A 153 8.43 21.49 -28.61
CA THR A 153 9.03 22.82 -28.86
C THR A 153 9.62 22.89 -30.27
N ASN A 154 10.26 21.81 -30.71
CA ASN A 154 10.85 21.70 -32.05
C ASN A 154 9.83 21.36 -33.15
N HIS A 155 8.55 21.26 -32.83
CA HIS A 155 7.48 20.84 -33.74
C HIS A 155 7.70 19.47 -34.41
N ASP A 156 8.46 18.57 -33.76
CA ASP A 156 8.68 17.20 -34.22
C ASP A 156 7.51 16.28 -33.83
N ILE A 157 6.59 16.09 -34.78
CA ILE A 157 5.39 15.26 -34.60
C ILE A 157 5.74 13.79 -34.37
N LEU A 158 6.77 13.26 -35.04
CA LEU A 158 7.16 11.85 -34.93
C LEU A 158 7.76 11.56 -33.55
N GLY A 159 8.61 12.45 -33.04
CA GLY A 159 9.13 12.40 -31.68
C GLY A 159 8.02 12.40 -30.64
N VAL A 160 7.09 13.35 -30.72
CA VAL A 160 5.94 13.43 -29.79
C VAL A 160 5.08 12.17 -29.88
N ARG A 161 4.82 11.64 -31.08
CA ARG A 161 4.02 10.42 -31.27
C ARG A 161 4.69 9.19 -30.66
N LYS A 162 6.01 9.07 -30.77
CA LYS A 162 6.79 7.98 -30.16
C LYS A 162 6.78 8.09 -28.64
N SER A 163 7.18 9.22 -28.08
CA SER A 163 7.31 9.38 -26.62
C SER A 163 5.94 9.33 -25.92
N THR A 164 4.86 9.83 -26.53
CA THR A 164 3.49 9.65 -25.97
C THR A 164 3.00 8.19 -25.99
N LYS A 165 3.46 7.36 -26.94
CA LYS A 165 3.17 5.92 -26.94
C LYS A 165 3.85 5.23 -25.76
N LEU A 166 5.15 5.50 -25.59
CA LEU A 166 5.95 4.95 -24.48
C LEU A 166 5.39 5.38 -23.13
N LEU A 167 5.01 6.66 -23.01
CA LEU A 167 4.39 7.20 -21.80
C LEU A 167 3.09 6.47 -21.45
N THR A 168 2.26 6.12 -22.44
CA THR A 168 1.01 5.38 -22.18
C THR A 168 1.30 4.00 -21.57
N GLY A 169 2.30 3.29 -22.09
CA GLY A 169 2.72 1.99 -21.55
C GLY A 169 3.31 2.11 -20.15
N LEU A 170 4.15 3.12 -19.91
CA LEU A 170 4.74 3.38 -18.60
C LEU A 170 3.68 3.71 -17.54
N LEU A 171 2.71 4.55 -17.88
CA LEU A 171 1.60 4.89 -16.97
C LEU A 171 0.76 3.67 -16.60
N GLU A 172 0.59 2.72 -17.53
CA GLU A 172 -0.11 1.46 -17.27
C GLU A 172 0.69 0.56 -16.34
N ALA A 173 1.99 0.43 -16.56
CA ALA A 173 2.89 -0.31 -15.67
C ALA A 173 2.88 0.28 -14.24
N ILE A 174 2.95 1.61 -14.12
CA ILE A 174 2.85 2.31 -12.83
C ILE A 174 1.51 2.03 -12.16
N PHE A 175 0.40 2.13 -12.90
CA PHE A 175 -0.92 1.94 -12.32
C PHE A 175 -1.13 0.51 -11.83
N ASN A 176 -0.74 -0.48 -12.64
CA ASN A 176 -0.80 -1.89 -12.27
C ASN A 176 0.08 -2.18 -11.07
N TYR A 177 1.29 -1.62 -11.03
CA TYR A 177 2.17 -1.74 -9.89
C TYR A 177 1.55 -1.12 -8.64
N LEU A 178 1.03 0.12 -8.71
CA LEU A 178 0.43 0.79 -7.56
C LEU A 178 -0.83 0.07 -7.06
N ILE A 179 -1.72 -0.42 -7.93
CA ILE A 179 -2.90 -1.19 -7.52
C ILE A 179 -2.50 -2.53 -6.91
N PHE A 180 -1.60 -3.27 -7.57
CA PHE A 180 -1.14 -4.56 -7.08
C PHE A 180 -0.59 -4.41 -5.66
N ASN A 181 0.32 -3.44 -5.48
CA ASN A 181 0.87 -3.14 -4.18
C ASN A 181 -0.24 -2.72 -3.24
N ALA A 182 -1.08 -1.74 -3.61
CA ALA A 182 -2.20 -1.29 -2.78
C ALA A 182 -3.11 -2.40 -2.25
N ASN A 183 -3.30 -3.48 -3.01
CA ASN A 183 -4.10 -4.62 -2.58
C ASN A 183 -3.29 -5.64 -1.75
N GLN A 184 -2.03 -5.90 -2.12
CA GLN A 184 -1.19 -6.96 -1.54
C GLN A 184 -0.41 -6.56 -0.28
N ALA A 185 0.09 -5.33 -0.22
CA ALA A 185 0.52 -4.75 1.04
C ALA A 185 -0.29 -3.49 1.33
N ARG A 186 -0.17 -2.97 2.53
CA ARG A 186 -0.95 -1.81 2.93
C ARG A 186 -0.35 -0.61 2.21
N LEU A 187 -1.16 0.20 1.52
CA LEU A 187 -0.69 1.41 0.81
C LEU A 187 0.21 2.34 1.65
N LEU A 188 0.04 2.32 2.98
CA LEU A 188 0.81 3.10 3.95
C LEU A 188 2.16 2.44 4.34
N GLU A 189 2.38 1.19 3.95
CA GLU A 189 3.59 0.42 4.20
C GLU A 189 4.45 0.25 2.93
N PHE A 190 4.13 0.90 1.80
CA PHE A 190 4.98 0.85 0.60
C PHE A 190 5.90 2.05 0.47
N GLY A 191 7.13 1.82 0.90
CA GLY A 191 8.23 2.73 0.64
C GLY A 191 8.14 4.05 1.40
N ASN A 192 9.16 4.87 1.21
CA ASN A 192 9.23 6.18 1.80
C ASN A 192 8.14 7.09 1.21
N ALA A 193 7.38 7.77 2.07
CA ALA A 193 6.39 8.78 1.67
C ALA A 193 6.96 9.82 0.69
N SER A 194 8.26 10.08 0.78
CA SER A 194 9.00 10.93 -0.15
C SER A 194 8.99 10.39 -1.59
N ALA A 195 9.22 9.09 -1.80
CA ALA A 195 9.26 8.50 -3.14
C ALA A 195 7.88 8.55 -3.80
N LEU A 196 6.83 8.24 -3.04
CA LEU A 196 5.46 8.33 -3.51
C LEU A 196 5.06 9.79 -3.84
N LYS A 197 5.51 10.75 -3.01
CA LYS A 197 5.34 12.18 -3.29
C LYS A 197 6.00 12.59 -4.60
N SER A 198 7.25 12.17 -4.82
CA SER A 198 7.99 12.47 -6.04
C SER A 198 7.28 11.91 -7.27
N LEU A 199 6.83 10.65 -7.20
CA LEU A 199 6.07 10.03 -8.28
C LEU A 199 4.78 10.80 -8.59
N TYR A 200 3.98 11.12 -7.57
CA TYR A 200 2.71 11.83 -7.77
C TYR A 200 2.91 13.25 -8.31
N THR A 201 3.97 13.92 -7.85
CA THR A 201 4.34 15.25 -8.35
C THR A 201 4.73 15.17 -9.82
N GLU A 202 5.52 14.17 -10.23
CA GLU A 202 5.89 13.99 -11.64
C GLU A 202 4.71 13.58 -12.51
N LEU A 203 3.79 12.74 -12.03
CA LEU A 203 2.54 12.43 -12.73
C LEU A 203 1.73 13.71 -13.03
N TYR A 204 1.67 14.65 -12.07
CA TYR A 204 1.06 15.95 -12.30
C TYR A 204 1.81 16.78 -13.35
N GLN A 205 3.15 16.81 -13.32
CA GLN A 205 3.95 17.51 -14.33
C GLN A 205 3.79 16.91 -15.74
N VAL A 206 3.68 15.59 -15.84
CA VAL A 206 3.35 14.89 -17.08
C VAL A 206 1.98 15.30 -17.59
N GLN A 207 0.97 15.40 -16.72
CA GLN A 207 -0.36 15.88 -17.10
C GLN A 207 -0.31 17.29 -17.68
N LEU A 208 0.38 18.22 -16.99
CA LEU A 208 0.55 19.60 -17.45
C LEU A 208 1.26 19.67 -18.81
N THR A 209 2.28 18.83 -19.01
CA THR A 209 3.01 18.76 -20.29
C THR A 209 2.12 18.22 -21.40
N CYS A 210 1.32 17.18 -21.15
CA CYS A 210 0.36 16.67 -22.13
C CYS A 210 -0.72 17.71 -22.46
N VAL A 211 -1.19 18.45 -21.46
CA VAL A 211 -2.16 19.55 -21.65
C VAL A 211 -1.56 20.68 -22.48
N SER A 212 -0.31 21.08 -22.24
CA SER A 212 0.34 22.13 -23.03
C SER A 212 0.55 21.70 -24.49
N VAL A 213 0.99 20.46 -24.71
CA VAL A 213 1.15 19.89 -26.07
C VAL A 213 -0.20 19.77 -26.78
N HIS A 214 -1.26 19.37 -26.07
CA HIS A 214 -2.61 19.31 -26.66
C HIS A 214 -3.10 20.71 -27.07
N LYS A 215 -2.84 21.73 -26.25
CA LYS A 215 -3.23 23.13 -26.52
C LYS A 215 -2.46 23.77 -27.69
N GLN A 216 -1.29 23.25 -28.07
CA GLN A 216 -0.51 23.71 -29.23
C GLN A 216 -1.15 23.35 -30.59
N ARG A 217 -2.18 22.48 -30.61
CA ARG A 217 -2.96 22.12 -31.81
C ARG A 217 -2.14 21.58 -32.99
N PHE A 218 -1.29 20.59 -32.73
CA PHE A 218 -0.63 19.83 -33.79
C PHE A 218 -1.65 19.28 -34.80
N ASN A 219 -1.31 19.29 -36.09
CA ASN A 219 -2.14 18.76 -37.17
C ASN A 219 -2.09 17.21 -37.27
N ASP A 220 -1.91 16.53 -36.13
CA ASP A 220 -1.86 15.07 -36.01
C ASP A 220 -2.93 14.60 -35.03
N VAL A 221 -3.85 13.77 -35.53
CA VAL A 221 -5.00 13.25 -34.76
C VAL A 221 -4.53 12.34 -33.62
N ILE A 222 -3.45 11.58 -33.81
CA ILE A 222 -2.97 10.58 -32.85
C ILE A 222 -2.31 11.26 -31.68
N VAL A 223 -1.46 12.26 -31.94
CA VAL A 223 -0.84 13.10 -30.89
C VAL A 223 -1.93 13.80 -30.10
N SER A 224 -2.90 14.41 -30.77
CA SER A 224 -4.04 15.07 -30.12
C SER A 224 -4.87 14.10 -29.26
N ASN A 225 -5.17 12.90 -29.77
CA ASN A 225 -5.94 11.89 -29.04
C ASN A 225 -5.21 11.37 -27.81
N ARG A 226 -3.92 11.03 -27.93
CA ARG A 226 -3.12 10.48 -26.84
C ARG A 226 -2.90 11.49 -25.73
N THR A 227 -2.48 12.71 -26.07
CA THR A 227 -2.24 13.77 -25.06
C THR A 227 -3.49 14.08 -24.25
N PHE A 228 -4.65 14.16 -24.91
CA PHE A 228 -5.93 14.32 -24.21
C PHE A 228 -6.29 13.09 -23.37
N ALA A 229 -6.21 11.89 -23.93
CA ALA A 229 -6.55 10.66 -23.20
C ALA A 229 -5.67 10.45 -21.97
N ILE A 230 -4.36 10.67 -22.08
CA ILE A 230 -3.41 10.60 -20.97
C ILE A 230 -3.81 11.59 -19.86
N SER A 231 -4.14 12.83 -20.23
CA SER A 231 -4.53 13.85 -19.24
C SER A 231 -5.77 13.47 -18.42
N LEU A 232 -6.72 12.73 -19.02
CA LEU A 232 -7.92 12.23 -18.34
C LEU A 232 -7.66 10.94 -17.56
N ARG A 233 -6.86 10.02 -18.11
CA ARG A 233 -6.49 8.75 -17.47
C ARG A 233 -5.77 9.01 -16.15
N LEU A 234 -4.85 9.99 -16.12
CA LEU A 234 -4.14 10.40 -14.90
C LEU A 234 -5.09 10.84 -13.78
N SER A 235 -6.16 11.58 -14.12
CA SER A 235 -7.17 11.97 -13.13
C SER A 235 -7.97 10.78 -12.61
N SER A 236 -8.39 9.86 -13.49
CA SER A 236 -9.08 8.64 -13.06
C SER A 236 -8.19 7.76 -12.17
N MET A 237 -6.92 7.60 -12.54
CA MET A 237 -5.94 6.84 -11.78
C MET A 237 -5.75 7.42 -10.37
N MET A 238 -5.57 8.74 -10.30
CA MET A 238 -5.34 9.41 -9.03
C MET A 238 -6.56 9.36 -8.10
N GLU A 239 -7.76 9.42 -8.65
CA GLU A 239 -9.00 9.27 -7.88
C GLU A 239 -9.18 7.85 -7.33
N THR A 240 -8.81 6.82 -8.10
CA THR A 240 -8.78 5.44 -7.61
C THR A 240 -7.78 5.31 -6.46
N LEU A 241 -6.56 5.82 -6.61
CA LEU A 241 -5.54 5.77 -5.56
C LEU A 241 -6.00 6.52 -4.29
N ARG A 242 -6.60 7.71 -4.45
CA ARG A 242 -7.18 8.49 -3.34
C ARG A 242 -8.20 7.69 -2.54
N ARG A 243 -9.11 6.98 -3.21
CA ARG A 243 -10.12 6.14 -2.55
C ARG A 243 -9.49 4.98 -1.77
N ILE A 244 -8.44 4.35 -2.31
CA ILE A 244 -7.76 3.25 -1.63
C ILE A 244 -6.97 3.75 -0.41
N HIS A 245 -6.42 4.98 -0.45
CA HIS A 245 -5.80 5.60 0.71
C HIS A 245 -6.82 5.92 1.82
N GLN A 246 -7.97 6.51 1.47
CA GLN A 246 -8.99 6.93 2.45
C GLN A 246 -9.66 5.75 3.18
N SER A 247 -9.87 4.61 2.51
CA SER A 247 -10.56 3.46 3.11
C SER A 247 -9.76 2.76 4.23
N ARG A 248 -8.47 3.07 4.39
CA ARG A 248 -7.55 2.34 5.28
C ARG A 248 -6.99 3.13 6.47
N SER A 249 -7.39 4.38 6.67
CA SER A 249 -7.03 5.21 7.85
C SER A 249 -7.62 4.70 9.20
N SER A 250 -8.30 3.55 9.25
CA SER A 250 -9.08 3.10 10.40
C SER A 250 -8.48 1.92 11.19
N HIS A 251 -7.22 1.53 10.98
CA HIS A 251 -6.59 0.52 11.82
C HIS A 251 -6.00 1.13 13.09
N ILE A 252 -6.86 1.29 14.11
CA ILE A 252 -6.42 1.48 15.49
C ILE A 252 -5.74 0.17 15.92
N SER A 253 -4.43 0.21 16.14
CA SER A 253 -3.66 -0.92 16.66
C SER A 253 -4.27 -1.45 17.98
N TYR A 254 -4.23 -2.76 18.21
CA TYR A 254 -4.69 -3.38 19.46
C TYR A 254 -3.94 -2.80 20.69
N CYS A 255 -2.70 -2.32 20.53
CA CYS A 255 -1.99 -1.55 21.56
C CYS A 255 -2.65 -0.20 21.88
N CYS A 256 -3.26 0.49 20.89
CA CYS A 256 -4.03 1.71 21.13
C CYS A 256 -5.37 1.42 21.83
N LEU A 257 -6.00 0.27 21.54
CA LEU A 257 -7.20 -0.17 22.26
C LEU A 257 -6.87 -0.59 23.69
N PHE A 258 -5.77 -1.31 23.90
CA PHE A 258 -5.25 -1.70 25.21
C PHE A 258 -4.80 -0.48 26.02
N ALA A 259 -4.07 0.48 25.42
CA ALA A 259 -3.71 1.75 26.06
C ALA A 259 -4.93 2.62 26.38
N ARG A 260 -5.99 2.58 25.55
CA ARG A 260 -7.29 3.22 25.85
C ARG A 260 -8.02 2.53 26.99
N MET A 261 -7.99 1.19 27.07
CA MET A 261 -8.55 0.43 28.18
C MET A 261 -7.80 0.74 29.48
N ILE A 262 -6.47 0.74 29.45
CA ILE A 262 -5.61 1.12 30.58
C ILE A 262 -5.88 2.57 31.01
N ARG A 263 -5.99 3.54 30.08
CA ARG A 263 -6.37 4.93 30.42
C ARG A 263 -7.78 5.06 30.99
N LYS A 264 -8.72 4.20 30.57
CA LYS A 264 -10.09 4.16 31.15
C LYS A 264 -10.10 3.54 32.54
N ALA A 265 -9.27 2.53 32.78
CA ALA A 265 -9.10 1.88 34.09
C ALA A 265 -8.33 2.78 35.07
N LEU A 266 -7.29 3.49 34.60
CA LEU A 266 -6.48 4.45 35.36
C LEU A 266 -7.10 5.86 35.36
N ARG A 267 -8.38 6.00 35.72
CA ARG A 267 -8.96 7.31 36.06
C ARG A 267 -8.31 7.85 37.36
N TYR A 268 -7.04 8.24 37.29
CA TYR A 268 -6.40 9.09 38.28
C TYR A 268 -5.25 9.86 37.62
N LYS A 269 -5.32 11.19 37.76
CA LYS A 269 -4.40 12.22 37.28
C LYS A 269 -3.00 11.73 36.90
N ALA A 270 -2.71 11.71 35.61
CA ALA A 270 -1.36 11.88 35.11
C ALA A 270 -1.43 12.78 33.87
N GLY A 271 -1.35 14.09 34.12
CA GLY A 271 -0.91 15.02 33.10
C GLY A 271 0.54 14.71 32.76
N THR A 272 0.86 14.76 31.48
CA THR A 272 2.22 14.89 30.96
C THR A 272 3.12 13.66 31.19
N ILE A 273 3.09 12.69 30.27
CA ILE A 273 4.25 11.94 29.75
C ILE A 273 3.70 10.99 28.66
N PHE A 274 4.35 11.00 27.49
CA PHE A 274 3.98 10.25 26.27
C PHE A 274 2.77 10.78 25.49
N GLN A 275 2.94 11.95 24.88
CA GLN A 275 2.37 12.16 23.55
C GLN A 275 2.99 11.09 22.63
N MET A 276 2.26 10.00 22.41
CA MET A 276 2.51 9.13 21.27
C MET A 276 2.31 10.03 20.05
N GLN A 277 3.43 10.52 19.51
CA GLN A 277 3.46 11.36 18.33
C GLN A 277 2.65 10.62 17.28
N ASN A 278 1.53 11.22 16.86
CA ASN A 278 0.74 10.69 15.76
C ASN A 278 1.73 10.41 14.62
N PHE A 279 1.86 9.15 14.23
CA PHE A 279 2.66 8.78 13.06
C PHE A 279 2.24 9.68 11.87
N PRO A 280 3.15 9.97 10.92
CA PRO A 280 2.96 10.94 9.83
C PRO A 280 1.81 10.61 8.85
N THR A 281 0.97 9.64 9.16
CA THR A 281 -0.22 9.20 8.43
C THR A 281 -1.13 10.37 8.04
N TYR A 282 -1.29 11.37 8.93
CA TYR A 282 -2.11 12.56 8.63
C TYR A 282 -1.51 13.48 7.57
N ALA A 283 -0.17 13.66 7.56
CA ALA A 283 0.50 14.54 6.61
C ALA A 283 0.56 13.92 5.20
N ILE A 284 0.74 12.60 5.13
CA ILE A 284 0.76 11.81 3.89
C ILE A 284 -0.62 11.83 3.23
N ASP A 285 -1.68 11.60 3.99
CA ASP A 285 -3.06 11.65 3.49
C ASP A 285 -3.44 13.02 2.92
N LYS A 286 -3.04 14.11 3.60
CA LYS A 286 -3.31 15.48 3.12
C LYS A 286 -2.58 15.78 1.81
N MET A 287 -1.31 15.37 1.70
CA MET A 287 -0.52 15.56 0.48
C MET A 287 -1.11 14.83 -0.72
N HIS A 288 -1.54 13.58 -0.55
CA HIS A 288 -2.18 12.81 -1.62
C HIS A 288 -3.47 13.47 -2.09
N GLN A 289 -4.27 13.98 -1.15
CA GLN A 289 -5.50 14.72 -1.46
C GLN A 289 -5.22 16.00 -2.24
N ASP A 290 -4.19 16.77 -1.85
CA ASP A 290 -3.83 18.01 -2.53
C ASP A 290 -3.39 17.77 -3.99
N ILE A 291 -2.56 16.78 -4.24
CA ILE A 291 -2.12 16.44 -5.62
C ILE A 291 -3.28 15.87 -6.43
N ALA A 292 -4.10 15.00 -5.84
CA ALA A 292 -5.28 14.44 -6.50
C ALA A 292 -6.23 15.53 -6.98
N LYS A 293 -6.49 16.51 -6.12
CA LYS A 293 -7.33 17.67 -6.45
C LYS A 293 -6.73 18.50 -7.59
N LYS A 294 -5.42 18.77 -7.56
CA LYS A 294 -4.76 19.50 -8.67
C LYS A 294 -4.90 18.77 -10.01
N ILE A 295 -4.74 17.44 -10.01
CA ILE A 295 -4.88 16.62 -11.22
C ILE A 295 -6.33 16.60 -11.72
N SER A 296 -7.32 16.49 -10.82
CA SER A 296 -8.73 16.50 -11.20
C SER A 296 -9.17 17.86 -11.75
N ASP A 297 -8.76 18.95 -11.09
CA ASP A 297 -9.10 20.31 -11.50
C ASP A 297 -8.55 20.60 -12.91
N GLU A 298 -7.33 20.16 -13.21
CA GLU A 298 -6.74 20.34 -14.52
C GLU A 298 -7.43 19.48 -15.60
N ALA A 299 -7.85 18.26 -15.25
CA ALA A 299 -8.63 17.40 -16.14
C ALA A 299 -10.02 18.01 -16.46
N GLU A 300 -10.66 18.69 -15.52
CA GLU A 300 -11.90 19.41 -15.79
C GLU A 300 -11.69 20.63 -16.70
N LYS A 301 -10.63 21.40 -16.46
CA LYS A 301 -10.28 22.55 -17.30
C LYS A 301 -10.04 22.13 -18.75
N ILE A 302 -9.29 21.04 -18.98
CA ILE A 302 -9.03 20.58 -20.35
C ILE A 302 -10.28 20.03 -21.04
N LYS A 303 -11.18 19.35 -20.31
CA LYS A 303 -12.50 18.94 -20.84
C LYS A 303 -13.32 20.15 -21.29
N LYS A 304 -13.44 21.18 -20.44
CA LYS A 304 -14.16 22.42 -20.77
C LYS A 304 -13.51 23.11 -21.98
N TRP A 305 -12.19 23.25 -21.98
CA TRP A 305 -11.45 23.87 -23.08
C TRP A 305 -11.63 23.14 -24.42
N ALA A 306 -11.66 21.80 -24.42
CA ALA A 306 -11.84 21.01 -25.64
C ALA A 306 -13.23 21.16 -26.27
N THR A 307 -14.24 21.63 -25.53
CA THR A 307 -15.60 21.83 -26.06
C THR A 307 -15.75 23.11 -26.90
N SER A 308 -14.79 24.04 -26.79
CA SER A 308 -14.83 25.37 -27.42
C SER A 308 -13.72 25.61 -28.45
N HIS A 309 -12.73 24.72 -28.55
CA HIS A 309 -11.57 24.91 -29.42
C HIS A 309 -11.42 23.81 -30.46
N GLU A 310 -11.05 24.22 -31.68
CA GLU A 310 -10.81 23.33 -32.81
C GLU A 310 -9.48 22.60 -32.62
N THR A 311 -9.54 21.26 -32.63
CA THR A 311 -8.39 20.38 -32.47
C THR A 311 -8.43 19.29 -33.55
N ALA A 312 -7.27 18.74 -33.97
CA ALA A 312 -7.20 17.64 -34.94
C ALA A 312 -8.12 16.45 -34.57
N ARG A 313 -8.23 16.12 -33.27
CA ARG A 313 -9.20 15.16 -32.74
C ARG A 313 -10.65 15.52 -33.06
N THR A 314 -11.09 16.73 -32.73
CA THR A 314 -12.50 17.13 -32.89
C THR A 314 -12.87 17.21 -34.37
N LEU A 315 -11.92 17.60 -35.22
CA LEU A 315 -12.06 17.56 -36.68
C LEU A 315 -12.26 16.13 -37.19
N GLN A 316 -11.45 15.17 -36.73
CA GLN A 316 -11.62 13.77 -37.12
C GLN A 316 -12.97 13.20 -36.65
N GLN A 317 -13.33 13.43 -35.38
CA GLN A 317 -14.59 12.94 -34.83
C GLN A 317 -15.82 13.51 -35.56
N LEU A 318 -15.76 14.79 -35.97
CA LEU A 318 -16.81 15.40 -36.78
C LEU A 318 -16.81 14.87 -38.20
N TYR A 319 -15.64 14.72 -38.82
CA TYR A 319 -15.51 14.11 -40.14
C TYR A 319 -16.16 12.72 -40.15
N ASP A 320 -15.85 11.84 -39.20
CA ASP A 320 -16.39 10.48 -39.14
C ASP A 320 -17.93 10.45 -39.06
N LEU A 321 -18.55 11.41 -38.35
CA LEU A 321 -19.99 11.49 -38.15
C LEU A 321 -20.77 12.21 -39.27
N VAL A 322 -20.12 12.98 -40.14
CA VAL A 322 -20.79 13.67 -41.25
C VAL A 322 -21.28 12.66 -42.30
N PRO A 323 -22.55 12.71 -42.73
CA PRO A 323 -23.08 11.82 -43.78
C PRO A 323 -22.44 12.09 -45.15
N ALA A 324 -22.34 11.06 -45.98
CA ALA A 324 -21.83 11.18 -47.35
C ALA A 324 -22.80 11.98 -48.25
N GLY A 325 -22.26 12.64 -49.28
CA GLY A 325 -23.02 13.47 -50.21
C GLY A 325 -22.75 14.98 -50.07
N LYS A 326 -23.28 15.75 -51.02
CA LYS A 326 -23.05 17.19 -51.14
C LYS A 326 -23.67 17.97 -49.98
N PRO A 327 -23.12 19.14 -49.59
CA PRO A 327 -23.69 19.96 -48.52
C PRO A 327 -25.18 20.33 -48.69
N THR A 328 -25.69 20.30 -49.93
CA THR A 328 -27.10 20.54 -50.28
C THR A 328 -28.04 19.41 -49.88
N THR A 329 -27.56 18.18 -49.70
CA THR A 329 -28.36 17.03 -49.28
C THR A 329 -28.36 16.82 -47.76
N TRP A 330 -27.62 17.64 -47.02
CA TRP A 330 -27.51 17.51 -45.57
C TRP A 330 -28.71 18.09 -44.83
N PRO A 331 -29.08 17.55 -43.65
CA PRO A 331 -30.12 18.13 -42.80
C PRO A 331 -29.77 19.58 -42.40
N LYS A 332 -30.75 20.50 -42.47
CA LYS A 332 -30.55 21.94 -42.15
C LYS A 332 -29.89 22.20 -40.78
N ASP A 333 -30.11 21.33 -39.78
CA ASP A 333 -29.53 21.43 -38.43
C ASP A 333 -28.40 20.41 -38.16
N LEU A 334 -27.71 19.91 -39.18
CA LEU A 334 -26.66 18.89 -39.04
C LEU A 334 -25.62 19.28 -37.98
N HIS A 335 -25.12 20.52 -38.02
CA HIS A 335 -24.15 21.03 -37.05
C HIS A 335 -24.65 21.00 -35.59
N LYS A 336 -25.95 21.28 -35.34
CA LYS A 336 -26.55 21.20 -33.98
C LYS A 336 -26.75 19.76 -33.52
N ARG A 337 -27.02 18.83 -34.44
CA ARG A 337 -27.13 17.39 -34.14
C ARG A 337 -25.75 16.82 -33.77
N LEU A 338 -24.74 17.12 -34.58
CA LEU A 338 -23.35 16.70 -34.36
C LEU A 338 -22.77 17.31 -33.07
N ALA A 339 -23.06 18.59 -32.80
CA ALA A 339 -22.66 19.26 -31.57
C ALA A 339 -23.22 18.57 -30.32
N ARG A 340 -24.52 18.21 -30.33
CA ARG A 340 -25.16 17.45 -29.24
C ARG A 340 -24.54 16.06 -29.06
N GLN A 341 -24.28 15.34 -30.15
CA GLN A 341 -23.74 13.98 -30.10
C GLN A 341 -22.30 13.95 -29.55
N LEU A 342 -21.47 14.91 -29.92
CA LEU A 342 -20.08 15.01 -29.45
C LEU A 342 -19.93 15.82 -28.15
N LYS A 343 -21.02 16.36 -27.59
CA LYS A 343 -21.01 17.27 -26.43
C LYS A 343 -20.06 18.47 -26.62
N VAL A 344 -20.03 19.03 -27.83
CA VAL A 344 -19.25 20.22 -28.19
C VAL A 344 -20.14 21.42 -28.45
N SER A 345 -19.59 22.64 -28.41
CA SER A 345 -20.38 23.84 -28.69
C SER A 345 -20.87 23.91 -30.15
N ASN A 346 -22.07 24.44 -30.37
CA ASN A 346 -22.65 24.59 -31.71
C ASN A 346 -21.75 25.42 -32.65
N ASN A 347 -21.13 26.48 -32.12
CA ASN A 347 -20.19 27.32 -32.87
C ASN A 347 -18.93 26.57 -33.26
N LEU A 348 -18.41 25.69 -32.39
CA LEU A 348 -17.26 24.86 -32.72
C LEU A 348 -17.60 23.85 -33.82
N ALA A 349 -18.74 23.16 -33.72
CA ALA A 349 -19.17 22.20 -34.74
C ALA A 349 -19.31 22.86 -36.12
N LYS A 350 -19.88 24.08 -36.18
CA LYS A 350 -19.96 24.86 -37.42
C LYS A 350 -18.58 25.19 -37.98
N ARG A 351 -17.69 25.77 -37.17
CA ARG A 351 -16.32 26.12 -37.58
C ARG A 351 -15.52 24.93 -38.09
N CYS A 352 -15.64 23.77 -37.44
CA CYS A 352 -15.00 22.54 -37.87
C CYS A 352 -15.53 22.05 -39.22
N ILE A 353 -16.84 22.14 -39.47
CA ILE A 353 -17.44 21.77 -40.78
C ILE A 353 -16.92 22.72 -41.86
N ASP A 354 -16.91 24.03 -41.60
CA ASP A 354 -16.39 25.03 -42.53
C ASP A 354 -14.89 24.78 -42.84
N SER A 355 -14.10 24.45 -41.81
CA SER A 355 -12.68 24.08 -41.92
C SER A 355 -12.46 22.80 -42.75
N LEU A 356 -13.31 21.77 -42.58
CA LEU A 356 -13.27 20.52 -43.36
C LEU A 356 -13.68 20.73 -44.84
N ILE A 357 -14.60 21.65 -45.11
CA ILE A 357 -14.97 22.04 -46.48
C ILE A 357 -13.81 22.82 -47.13
N ASN A 358 -13.23 23.79 -46.43
CA ASN A 358 -12.12 24.60 -46.93
C ASN A 358 -10.85 23.78 -47.22
N THR A 359 -10.63 22.70 -46.45
CA THR A 359 -9.51 21.77 -46.68
C THR A 359 -9.81 20.71 -47.74
N GLY A 360 -10.99 20.74 -48.37
CA GLY A 360 -11.39 19.81 -49.43
C GLY A 360 -11.62 18.37 -48.96
N LYS A 361 -11.68 18.12 -47.64
CA LYS A 361 -11.97 16.79 -47.08
C LYS A 361 -13.46 16.45 -47.11
N LEU A 362 -14.32 17.46 -47.11
CA LEU A 362 -15.76 17.33 -47.32
C LEU A 362 -16.16 18.02 -48.63
N PRO A 363 -17.17 17.50 -49.37
CA PRO A 363 -18.01 16.35 -49.06
C PRO A 363 -17.30 15.00 -49.22
N LYS A 364 -17.70 14.00 -48.42
CA LYS A 364 -17.22 12.62 -48.60
C LYS A 364 -17.71 12.09 -49.96
N PRO A 365 -16.89 11.29 -50.67
CA PRO A 365 -17.27 10.67 -51.92
C PRO A 365 -18.53 9.81 -51.79
#